data_AF-A0A268RW72-F1
#
_entry.id   AF-A0A268RW72-F1
#
_cell.length_a   1.000
_cell.length_b   1.000
_cell.length_c   1.000
_cell.angle_alpha   90.00
_cell.angle_beta   90.00
_cell.angle_gamma   90.00
#
_symmetry.space_group_name_H-M   'P 1'
#
loop_
_entity.id
_entity.type
_entity.pdbx_description
1 polymer ?
#
loop_
_entity_poly.entity_id
_entity_poly.type
_entity_poly.pdbx_seq_one_letter_code
_entity_poly.pdbx_strand_id
1 'polypeptide(L)'
;MNRKRMIVIAIAVVLILCVGIAFYFWHKDQQEKEEANQILFGKYVNTAGNLHLKMDTSEYDRTGDPHDIELMPTDLTQDLLQRWEAIAEAIPTINYPEEVVEQEDWLKIFNALVDNRPDMEVASKEITKDEGEAANAMALDEYIYDGYLYNDNFHEFLEENGVEGPDQRRLE
;
A
#
# COMPACT_ATOMS: atom_id res chain seq x y z
N MET A 1 -24.07 58.52 23.74
CA MET A 1 -22.86 57.97 23.09
C MET A 1 -22.62 58.69 21.77
N ASN A 2 -21.43 59.26 21.54
CA ASN A 2 -21.19 60.11 20.36
C ASN A 2 -21.16 59.26 19.07
N ARG A 3 -21.78 59.76 17.98
CA ARG A 3 -21.87 59.08 16.67
C ARG A 3 -20.52 58.55 16.17
N LYS A 4 -19.43 59.28 16.41
CA LYS A 4 -18.05 58.86 16.10
C LYS A 4 -17.61 57.61 16.88
N ARG A 5 -17.95 57.51 18.18
CA ARG A 5 -17.63 56.33 19.01
C ARG A 5 -18.43 55.09 18.56
N MET A 6 -19.69 55.26 18.15
CA MET A 6 -20.48 54.16 17.58
C MET A 6 -19.89 53.62 16.28
N ILE A 7 -19.44 54.49 15.38
CA ILE A 7 -18.82 54.08 14.11
C ILE A 7 -17.52 53.30 14.37
N VAL A 8 -16.68 53.77 15.30
CA VAL A 8 -15.43 53.08 15.66
C VAL A 8 -15.71 51.69 16.26
N ILE A 9 -16.70 51.57 17.14
CA ILE A 9 -17.09 50.28 17.72
C ILE A 9 -17.62 49.33 16.63
N ALA A 10 -18.47 49.83 15.72
CA ALA A 10 -18.99 49.01 14.63
C ALA A 10 -17.88 48.49 13.71
N ILE A 11 -16.90 49.33 13.37
CA ILE A 11 -15.72 48.92 12.57
C ILE A 11 -14.91 47.86 13.31
N ALA A 12 -14.66 48.05 14.61
CA ALA A 12 -13.91 47.08 15.42
C ALA A 12 -14.60 45.71 15.46
N VAL A 13 -15.93 45.68 15.61
CA VAL A 13 -16.72 44.44 15.58
C VAL A 13 -16.62 43.74 14.22
N VAL A 14 -16.73 44.49 13.12
CA VAL A 14 -16.59 43.92 11.76
C VAL A 14 -15.19 43.35 11.54
N LEU A 15 -14.13 44.04 11.98
CA LEU A 15 -12.75 43.54 11.85
C LEU A 15 -12.53 42.26 12.64
N ILE A 16 -13.03 42.17 13.88
CA ILE A 16 -12.95 40.96 14.69
C ILE A 16 -13.68 39.79 14.00
N LEU A 17 -14.85 40.04 13.42
CA LEU A 17 -15.59 39.02 12.67
C LEU A 17 -14.82 38.59 11.41
N CYS A 18 -14.24 39.52 10.65
CA CYS A 18 -13.44 39.19 9.47
C CYS A 18 -12.21 38.34 9.82
N VAL A 19 -11.48 38.70 10.90
CA VAL A 19 -10.33 37.93 11.38
C VAL A 19 -10.76 36.55 11.88
N GLY A 20 -11.87 36.46 12.61
CA GLY A 20 -12.41 35.19 13.11
C GLY A 20 -12.81 34.25 11.96
N ILE A 21 -13.45 34.77 10.92
CA ILE A 21 -13.81 33.99 9.73
C ILE A 21 -12.56 33.53 8.98
N ALA A 22 -11.59 34.42 8.76
CA ALA A 22 -10.34 34.06 8.09
C ALA A 22 -9.56 32.99 8.87
N PHE A 23 -9.48 33.12 10.21
CA PHE A 23 -8.84 32.14 11.07
C PHE A 23 -9.56 30.79 11.04
N TYR A 24 -10.90 30.79 11.05
CA TYR A 24 -11.69 29.57 10.95
C TYR A 24 -11.41 28.81 9.63
N PHE A 25 -11.45 29.51 8.48
CA PHE A 25 -11.16 28.87 7.19
C PHE A 25 -9.71 28.40 7.09
N TRP A 26 -8.75 29.19 7.59
CA TRP A 26 -7.35 28.78 7.62
C TRP A 26 -7.16 27.53 8.48
N HIS A 27 -7.73 27.49 9.68
CA HIS A 27 -7.62 26.33 10.57
C HIS A 27 -8.27 25.08 9.98
N LYS A 28 -9.42 25.24 9.33
CA LYS A 28 -10.10 24.15 8.62
C LYS A 28 -9.25 23.60 7.47
N ASP A 29 -8.64 24.47 6.65
CA ASP A 29 -7.74 24.07 5.57
C ASP A 29 -6.50 23.32 6.10
N GLN A 30 -5.95 23.76 7.24
CA GLN A 30 -4.86 23.03 7.91
C GLN A 30 -5.29 21.65 8.39
N GLN A 31 -6.50 21.53 8.96
CA GLN A 31 -7.03 20.24 9.43
C GLN A 31 -7.25 19.25 8.26
N GLU A 32 -7.82 19.72 7.14
CA GLU A 32 -8.02 18.88 5.95
C GLU A 32 -6.68 18.39 5.36
N LYS A 33 -5.66 19.25 5.36
CA LYS A 33 -4.29 18.87 4.93
C LYS A 33 -3.67 17.83 5.86
N GLU A 34 -3.78 18.02 7.16
CA GLU A 34 -3.25 17.06 8.15
C GLU A 34 -3.91 15.69 8.00
N GLU A 35 -5.23 15.64 7.83
CA GLU A 35 -5.97 14.39 7.60
C GLU A 35 -5.53 13.70 6.30
N ALA A 36 -5.41 14.45 5.21
CA ALA A 36 -4.92 13.92 3.94
C ALA A 36 -3.49 13.38 4.05
N ASN A 37 -2.62 14.08 4.78
CA ASN A 37 -1.24 13.66 5.01
C ASN A 37 -1.17 12.38 5.84
N GLN A 38 -1.97 12.24 6.89
CA GLN A 38 -2.04 11.01 7.69
C GLN A 38 -2.53 9.82 6.87
N ILE A 39 -3.53 10.02 6.00
CA ILE A 39 -4.01 8.98 5.08
C ILE A 39 -2.89 8.55 4.12
N LEU A 40 -2.16 9.50 3.56
CA LEU A 40 -1.06 9.22 2.63
C LEU A 40 0.11 8.51 3.32
N PHE A 41 0.51 8.96 4.51
CA PHE A 41 1.51 8.28 5.34
C PHE A 41 1.10 6.82 5.61
N GLY A 42 -0.15 6.60 5.99
CA GLY A 42 -0.70 5.25 6.20
C GLY A 42 -0.62 4.36 4.96
N LYS A 43 -0.82 4.93 3.76
CA LYS A 43 -0.63 4.20 2.50
C LYS A 43 0.83 3.80 2.31
N TYR A 44 1.78 4.70 2.52
CA TYR A 44 3.21 4.37 2.41
C TYR A 44 3.62 3.27 3.38
N VAL A 45 3.21 3.35 4.64
CA VAL A 45 3.48 2.30 5.64
C VAL A 45 2.91 0.96 5.21
N ASN A 46 1.66 0.94 4.74
CA ASN A 46 1.00 -0.28 4.32
C ASN A 46 1.69 -0.89 3.09
N THR A 47 1.95 -0.07 2.06
CA THR A 47 2.67 -0.49 0.85
C THR A 47 4.05 -1.02 1.19
N ALA A 48 4.80 -0.33 2.06
CA ALA A 48 6.13 -0.78 2.47
C ALA A 48 6.10 -2.12 3.19
N GLY A 49 5.16 -2.30 4.12
CA GLY A 49 5.01 -3.56 4.85
C GLY A 49 4.60 -4.74 3.97
N ASN A 50 3.71 -4.53 2.99
CA ASN A 50 3.25 -5.61 2.12
C ASN A 50 4.27 -5.95 1.02
N LEU A 51 4.97 -4.95 0.46
CA LEU A 51 5.96 -5.20 -0.60
C LEU A 51 7.39 -5.41 -0.06
N HIS A 52 7.54 -5.59 1.25
CA HIS A 52 8.85 -5.70 1.93
C HIS A 52 9.82 -4.57 1.59
N LEU A 53 9.30 -3.36 1.36
CA LEU A 53 10.12 -2.19 1.02
C LEU A 53 10.74 -1.60 2.27
N LYS A 54 11.91 -1.01 2.10
CA LYS A 54 12.46 -0.10 3.10
C LYS A 54 11.83 1.28 2.92
N MET A 55 11.34 1.86 4.01
CA MET A 55 10.80 3.22 4.03
C MET A 55 11.83 4.18 4.64
N ASP A 56 12.23 5.21 3.90
CA ASP A 56 13.03 6.33 4.39
C ASP A 56 12.13 7.53 4.71
N THR A 57 12.13 7.95 5.97
CA THR A 57 11.32 9.07 6.48
C THR A 57 12.17 10.30 6.81
N SER A 58 13.46 10.32 6.47
CA SER A 58 14.39 11.34 6.97
C SER A 58 14.07 12.77 6.51
N GLU A 59 13.55 12.95 5.29
CA GLU A 59 13.05 14.25 4.83
C GLU A 59 11.65 14.56 5.36
N TYR A 60 10.75 13.57 5.39
CA TYR A 60 9.43 13.69 6.05
C TYR A 60 9.55 14.18 7.50
N ASP A 61 10.49 13.66 8.28
CA ASP A 61 10.70 14.04 9.68
C ASP A 61 11.11 15.54 9.82
N ARG A 62 11.59 16.16 8.74
CA ARG A 62 11.97 17.58 8.70
C ARG A 62 10.86 18.47 8.15
N THR A 63 10.13 18.00 7.14
CA THR A 63 9.15 18.81 6.39
C THR A 63 7.72 18.59 6.87
N GLY A 64 7.42 17.40 7.39
CA GLY A 64 6.06 16.93 7.67
C GLY A 64 5.24 16.60 6.42
N ASP A 65 5.84 16.59 5.22
CA ASP A 65 5.16 16.29 3.96
C ASP A 65 5.36 14.81 3.59
N PRO A 66 4.31 13.98 3.58
CA PRO A 66 4.44 12.56 3.25
C PRO A 66 4.93 12.27 1.83
N HIS A 67 4.90 13.25 0.91
CA HIS A 67 5.48 13.07 -0.43
C HIS A 67 7.02 13.00 -0.39
N ASP A 68 7.64 13.41 0.71
CA ASP A 68 9.08 13.29 0.95
C ASP A 68 9.47 11.91 1.52
N ILE A 69 8.53 10.96 1.59
CA ILE A 69 8.80 9.58 1.96
C ILE A 69 9.29 8.83 0.72
N GLU A 70 10.46 8.20 0.85
CA GLU A 70 11.00 7.35 -0.19
C GLU A 70 10.81 5.88 0.16
N LEU A 71 10.33 5.10 -0.81
CA LEU A 71 10.23 3.64 -0.70
C LEU A 71 11.31 3.01 -1.58
N MET A 72 12.08 2.11 -1.01
CA MET A 72 13.20 1.45 -1.68
C MET A 72 12.99 -0.08 -1.69
N PRO A 73 13.20 -0.75 -2.84
CA PRO A 73 13.12 -2.20 -2.91
C PRO A 73 14.21 -2.84 -2.05
N THR A 74 13.88 -3.99 -1.46
CA THR A 74 14.83 -4.88 -0.79
C THR A 74 14.97 -6.19 -1.57
N ASP A 75 15.87 -7.06 -1.15
CA ASP A 75 15.98 -8.40 -1.73
C ASP A 75 14.66 -9.18 -1.60
N LEU A 76 13.93 -8.99 -0.50
CA LEU A 76 12.61 -9.60 -0.30
C LEU A 76 11.55 -9.02 -1.25
N THR A 77 11.63 -7.73 -1.58
CA THR A 77 10.79 -7.12 -2.61
C THR A 77 11.04 -7.80 -3.96
N GLN A 78 12.30 -8.02 -4.33
CA GLN A 78 12.66 -8.67 -5.60
C GLN A 78 12.19 -10.12 -5.64
N ASP A 79 12.41 -10.87 -4.56
CA ASP A 79 11.96 -12.25 -4.46
C ASP A 79 10.41 -12.35 -4.53
N LEU A 80 9.68 -11.40 -3.92
CA LEU A 80 8.21 -11.30 -4.05
C LEU A 80 7.78 -11.01 -5.49
N LEU A 81 8.40 -10.03 -6.14
CA LEU A 81 8.07 -9.66 -7.52
C LEU A 81 8.32 -10.82 -8.49
N GLN A 82 9.42 -11.57 -8.31
CA GLN A 82 9.72 -12.75 -9.11
C GLN A 82 8.68 -13.86 -8.94
N ARG A 83 8.30 -14.16 -7.69
CA ARG A 83 7.23 -15.16 -7.44
C ARG A 83 5.91 -14.71 -8.03
N TRP A 84 5.55 -13.43 -7.89
CA TRP A 84 4.32 -12.92 -8.46
C TRP A 84 4.31 -13.00 -9.99
N GLU A 85 5.40 -12.61 -10.66
CA GLU A 85 5.55 -12.72 -12.11
C GLU A 85 5.36 -14.17 -12.57
N ALA A 86 6.06 -15.12 -11.94
CA ALA A 86 5.96 -16.54 -12.27
C ALA A 86 4.54 -17.11 -12.06
N ILE A 87 3.85 -16.70 -10.99
CA ILE A 87 2.45 -17.08 -10.76
C ILE A 87 1.52 -16.47 -11.81
N ALA A 88 1.73 -15.22 -12.24
CA ALA A 88 0.93 -14.58 -13.27
C ALA A 88 1.12 -15.24 -14.65
N GLU A 89 2.31 -15.75 -14.94
CA GLU A 89 2.57 -16.56 -16.14
C GLU A 89 1.80 -17.89 -16.10
N ALA A 90 1.78 -18.57 -14.94
CA ALA A 90 1.10 -19.84 -14.75
C ALA A 90 -0.44 -19.71 -14.69
N ILE A 91 -0.94 -18.58 -14.16
CA ILE A 91 -2.35 -18.34 -13.89
C ILE A 91 -2.78 -17.04 -14.57
N PRO A 92 -3.26 -17.07 -15.83
CA PRO A 92 -3.52 -15.87 -16.62
C PRO A 92 -4.59 -14.91 -16.09
N THR A 93 -5.36 -15.31 -15.07
CA THR A 93 -6.30 -14.42 -14.37
C THR A 93 -5.61 -13.51 -13.36
N ILE A 94 -4.40 -13.86 -12.90
CA ILE A 94 -3.58 -13.04 -12.01
C ILE A 94 -2.73 -12.11 -12.89
N ASN A 95 -2.88 -10.80 -12.69
CA ASN A 95 -2.18 -9.80 -13.51
C ASN A 95 -0.87 -9.35 -12.84
N TYR A 96 0.25 -9.44 -13.55
CA TYR A 96 1.52 -8.82 -13.16
C TYR A 96 1.71 -7.49 -13.90
N PRO A 97 1.78 -6.34 -13.20
CA PRO A 97 1.80 -5.03 -13.84
C PRO A 97 3.23 -4.61 -14.24
N GLU A 98 3.82 -5.30 -15.23
CA GLU A 98 5.22 -5.12 -15.68
C GLU A 98 5.63 -3.65 -15.85
N GLU A 99 4.87 -2.87 -16.64
CA GLU A 99 5.17 -1.44 -16.89
C GLU A 99 5.22 -0.59 -15.60
N VAL A 100 4.42 -0.96 -14.59
CA VAL A 100 4.34 -0.24 -13.32
C VAL A 100 5.50 -0.62 -12.41
N VAL A 101 5.93 -1.88 -12.46
CA VAL A 101 7.12 -2.38 -11.77
C VAL A 101 8.38 -1.70 -12.30
N GLU A 102 8.53 -1.59 -13.62
CA GLU A 102 9.65 -0.87 -14.24
C GLU A 102 9.71 0.61 -13.85
N GLN A 103 8.55 1.22 -13.59
CA GLN A 103 8.44 2.61 -13.15
C GLN A 103 8.63 2.79 -11.63
N GLU A 104 8.76 1.70 -10.88
CA GLU A 104 8.84 1.69 -9.41
C GLU A 104 7.69 2.47 -8.73
N ASP A 105 6.50 2.46 -9.32
CA ASP A 105 5.31 3.09 -8.71
C ASP A 105 4.71 2.17 -7.65
N TRP A 106 5.39 2.09 -6.49
CA TRP A 106 5.11 1.15 -5.40
C TRP A 106 3.66 1.15 -4.93
N LEU A 107 3.00 2.33 -4.91
CA LEU A 107 1.60 2.43 -4.52
C LEU A 107 0.69 1.74 -5.55
N LYS A 108 0.97 1.90 -6.85
CA LYS A 108 0.23 1.18 -7.90
C LYS A 108 0.55 -0.31 -7.93
N ILE A 109 1.81 -0.69 -7.72
CA ILE A 109 2.22 -2.11 -7.61
C ILE A 109 1.43 -2.79 -6.48
N PHE A 110 1.36 -2.15 -5.31
CA PHE A 110 0.58 -2.67 -4.18
C PHE A 110 -0.92 -2.79 -4.51
N ASN A 111 -1.52 -1.78 -5.14
CA ASN A 111 -2.93 -1.85 -5.53
C ASN A 111 -3.20 -3.01 -6.50
N ALA A 112 -2.34 -3.22 -7.49
CA ALA A 112 -2.47 -4.33 -8.43
C ALA A 112 -2.35 -5.70 -7.74
N LEU A 113 -1.47 -5.84 -6.75
CA LEU A 113 -1.38 -7.06 -5.95
C LEU A 113 -2.66 -7.29 -5.13
N VAL A 114 -3.22 -6.24 -4.52
CA VAL A 114 -4.50 -6.31 -3.79
C VAL A 114 -5.67 -6.66 -4.72
N ASP A 115 -5.70 -6.10 -5.92
CA ASP A 115 -6.75 -6.33 -6.91
C ASP A 115 -6.78 -7.79 -7.40
N ASN A 116 -5.64 -8.49 -7.39
CA ASN A 116 -5.56 -9.91 -7.72
C ASN A 116 -6.09 -10.85 -6.62
N ARG A 117 -6.30 -10.38 -5.38
CA ARG A 117 -6.65 -11.26 -4.25
C ARG A 117 -7.86 -12.17 -4.49
N PRO A 118 -8.97 -11.71 -5.09
CA PRO A 118 -10.10 -12.60 -5.36
C PRO A 118 -9.75 -13.76 -6.29
N ASP A 119 -8.97 -13.50 -7.34
CA ASP A 119 -8.56 -14.52 -8.30
C ASP A 119 -7.52 -15.47 -7.69
N MET A 120 -6.59 -14.94 -6.89
CA MET A 120 -5.66 -15.73 -6.09
C MET A 120 -6.40 -16.64 -5.09
N GLU A 121 -7.47 -16.16 -4.46
CA GLU A 121 -8.26 -16.95 -3.52
C GLU A 121 -8.92 -18.15 -4.20
N VAL A 122 -9.52 -17.91 -5.38
CA VAL A 122 -10.16 -18.95 -6.19
C VAL A 122 -9.14 -19.98 -6.64
N ALA A 123 -8.01 -19.52 -7.20
CA ALA A 123 -6.96 -20.40 -7.68
C ALA A 123 -6.31 -21.20 -6.54
N SER A 124 -6.05 -20.57 -5.39
CA SER A 124 -5.48 -21.25 -4.21
C SER A 124 -6.36 -22.41 -3.76
N LYS A 125 -7.69 -22.19 -3.72
CA LYS A 125 -8.65 -23.24 -3.33
C LYS A 125 -8.68 -24.40 -4.30
N GLU A 126 -8.53 -24.14 -5.60
CA GLU A 126 -8.52 -25.20 -6.60
C GLU A 126 -7.22 -26.00 -6.55
N ILE A 127 -6.08 -25.31 -6.47
CA ILE A 127 -4.75 -25.94 -6.43
C ILE A 127 -4.57 -26.78 -5.16
N THR A 128 -4.95 -26.24 -4.00
CA THR A 128 -4.74 -26.90 -2.70
C THR A 128 -5.81 -27.92 -2.34
N LYS A 129 -6.77 -28.16 -3.22
CA LYS A 129 -7.87 -29.09 -2.98
C LYS A 129 -7.33 -30.51 -2.81
N ASP A 130 -7.63 -31.12 -1.67
CA ASP A 130 -7.26 -32.51 -1.38
C ASP A 130 -8.45 -33.29 -0.79
N GLU A 131 -8.49 -34.60 -1.00
CA GLU A 131 -9.55 -35.47 -0.51
C GLU A 131 -9.49 -35.60 1.03
N GLY A 132 -10.34 -34.82 1.71
CA GLY A 132 -10.50 -34.92 3.17
C GLY A 132 -9.88 -33.78 3.95
N GLU A 133 -9.23 -32.83 3.29
CA GLU A 133 -8.72 -31.59 3.88
C GLU A 133 -9.45 -30.35 3.35
N ALA A 134 -9.47 -29.29 4.16
CA ALA A 134 -10.00 -28.01 3.73
C ALA A 134 -8.98 -27.31 2.82
N ALA A 135 -9.39 -26.94 1.62
CA ALA A 135 -8.57 -26.15 0.71
C ALA A 135 -8.18 -24.80 1.35
N ASN A 136 -6.95 -24.35 1.10
CA ASN A 136 -6.45 -23.07 1.61
C ASN A 136 -6.69 -21.96 0.59
N ALA A 137 -7.38 -20.93 1.05
CA ALA A 137 -7.71 -19.72 0.30
C ALA A 137 -6.52 -18.75 0.14
N MET A 138 -5.48 -18.92 0.96
CA MET A 138 -4.34 -18.00 1.09
C MET A 138 -3.04 -18.55 0.49
N ALA A 139 -3.03 -19.77 -0.07
CA ALA A 139 -1.79 -20.43 -0.46
C ALA A 139 -0.95 -19.64 -1.48
N LEU A 140 -1.58 -19.06 -2.52
CA LEU A 140 -0.87 -18.22 -3.48
C LEU A 140 -0.41 -16.90 -2.87
N ASP A 141 -1.22 -16.31 -1.98
CA ASP A 141 -0.86 -15.07 -1.27
C ASP A 141 0.39 -15.32 -0.41
N GLU A 142 0.36 -16.33 0.47
CA GLU A 142 1.48 -16.72 1.34
C GLU A 142 2.73 -17.15 0.55
N TYR A 143 2.55 -17.81 -0.59
CA TYR A 143 3.66 -18.13 -1.49
C TYR A 143 4.26 -16.86 -2.12
N ILE A 144 3.46 -15.95 -2.65
CA ILE A 144 3.97 -14.71 -3.25
C ILE A 144 4.68 -13.86 -2.19
N TYR A 145 4.06 -13.66 -1.03
CA TYR A 145 4.61 -12.82 0.03
C TYR A 145 5.88 -13.40 0.64
N ASP A 146 5.86 -14.68 1.03
CA ASP A 146 6.89 -15.26 1.91
C ASP A 146 7.53 -16.54 1.35
N GLY A 147 7.08 -17.03 0.19
CA GLY A 147 7.56 -18.29 -0.40
C GLY A 147 7.02 -19.54 0.33
N TYR A 148 5.96 -19.40 1.12
CA TYR A 148 5.40 -20.53 1.87
C TYR A 148 4.85 -21.62 0.94
N LEU A 149 5.21 -22.88 1.21
CA LEU A 149 4.71 -24.05 0.48
C LEU A 149 3.65 -24.75 1.34
N TYR A 150 2.45 -24.94 0.80
CA TYR A 150 1.30 -25.40 1.58
C TYR A 150 1.17 -26.93 1.68
N ASN A 151 0.82 -27.60 0.58
CA ASN A 151 0.65 -29.05 0.51
C ASN A 151 1.25 -29.62 -0.79
N ASP A 152 1.27 -30.95 -0.91
CA ASP A 152 1.88 -31.64 -2.04
C ASP A 152 1.26 -31.21 -3.38
N ASN A 153 -0.06 -31.01 -3.45
CA ASN A 153 -0.74 -30.54 -4.67
C ASN A 153 -0.28 -29.13 -5.07
N PHE A 154 -0.08 -28.24 -4.11
CA PHE A 154 0.47 -26.91 -4.36
C PHE A 154 1.92 -26.97 -4.83
N HIS A 155 2.72 -27.85 -4.24
CA HIS A 155 4.11 -28.04 -4.64
C HIS A 155 4.21 -28.61 -6.07
N GLU A 156 3.41 -29.64 -6.38
CA GLU A 156 3.31 -30.23 -7.72
C GLU A 156 2.88 -29.17 -8.76
N PHE A 157 1.88 -28.34 -8.43
CA PHE A 157 1.47 -27.23 -9.30
C PHE A 157 2.64 -26.28 -9.64
N LEU A 158 3.44 -25.87 -8.64
CA LEU A 158 4.58 -24.98 -8.89
C LEU A 158 5.63 -25.65 -9.78
N GLU A 159 5.97 -26.92 -9.50
CA GLU A 159 6.94 -27.70 -10.28
C GLU A 159 6.50 -27.88 -11.74
N GLU A 160 5.23 -28.24 -11.97
CA GLU A 160 4.67 -28.45 -13.32
C GLU A 160 4.67 -27.17 -14.16
N ASN A 161 4.53 -26.02 -13.52
CA ASN A 161 4.52 -24.72 -14.17
C ASN A 161 5.92 -24.07 -14.23
N GLY A 162 6.97 -24.77 -13.80
CA GLY A 162 8.34 -24.26 -13.82
C GLY A 162 8.57 -23.08 -12.88
N VAL A 163 7.72 -22.92 -11.86
CA VAL A 163 7.84 -21.88 -10.85
C VAL A 163 8.82 -22.37 -9.78
N GLU A 164 10.04 -21.83 -9.78
CA GLU A 164 11.07 -22.23 -8.82
C GLU A 164 10.62 -21.95 -7.38
N GLY A 165 10.62 -22.98 -6.53
CA GLY A 165 10.44 -22.81 -5.09
C GLY A 165 11.54 -21.91 -4.50
N PRO A 166 11.28 -21.18 -3.40
CA PRO A 166 12.27 -20.27 -2.82
C PRO A 166 13.58 -21.01 -2.48
N ASP A 167 14.73 -20.38 -2.76
CA ASP A 167 16.04 -20.92 -2.37
C ASP A 167 16.13 -20.95 -0.84
N GLN A 168 15.88 -22.12 -0.26
CA GLN A 168 15.89 -22.36 1.19
C GLN A 168 17.21 -21.98 1.88
N ARG A 169 18.29 -21.74 1.13
CA ARG A 169 19.60 -21.31 1.65
C ARG A 169 19.68 -19.84 2.08
N ARG A 170 18.65 -19.02 1.79
CA ARG A 170 18.61 -17.59 2.18
C ARG A 170 17.88 -17.31 3.49
N LEU A 171 17.32 -18.34 4.14
CA LEU A 171 16.56 -18.22 5.40
C LEU A 171 17.41 -18.53 6.66
N GLU A 172 18.74 -18.71 6.51
CA GLU A 172 19.70 -18.90 7.62
C GLU A 172 20.45 -17.61 8.01
#